data_AF-A0A140NKW8-F1
#
_entry.id   AF-A0A140NKW8-F1
#
_cell.length_a   1.000
_cell.length_b   1.000
_cell.length_c   1.000
_cell.angle_alpha   90.00
_cell.angle_beta   90.00
_cell.angle_gamma   90.00
#
_symmetry.space_group_name_H-M   'P 1'
#
loop_
_entity.id
_entity.type
_entity.pdbx_description
1 polymer ?
#
loop_
_entity_poly.entity_id
_entity_poly.type
_entity_poly.pdbx_seq_one_letter_code
_entity_poly.pdbx_strand_id
1 'polypeptide(L)'
;MEYKLLIGKRRMTYINCLLDYFKHEGKKPQFKAVVNNEEVIITLTNENLNNFFRDVYEELDCKHRCKYSDKDIYDTYALLYTKYGNITELGKLLINVITKYMPAYLNGEPYVYDEI
;
A
#
# COMPACT_ATOMS: atom_id res chain seq x y z
N MET A 1 -2.85 -1.55 -24.81
CA MET A 1 -2.81 -2.35 -23.56
C MET A 1 -3.46 -1.52 -22.46
N GLU A 2 -4.48 -2.05 -21.80
CA GLU A 2 -5.26 -1.31 -20.81
C GLU A 2 -4.59 -1.41 -19.43
N TYR A 3 -3.66 -0.50 -19.13
CA TYR A 3 -2.84 -0.57 -17.92
C TYR A 3 -3.66 -0.51 -16.63
N LYS A 4 -4.80 0.19 -16.60
CA LYS A 4 -5.66 0.25 -15.40
C LYS A 4 -6.06 -1.14 -14.89
N LEU A 5 -6.48 -2.04 -15.79
CA LEU A 5 -6.83 -3.41 -15.43
C LEU A 5 -5.61 -4.18 -14.91
N LEU A 6 -4.45 -3.98 -15.54
CA LEU A 6 -3.21 -4.66 -15.20
C LEU A 6 -2.63 -4.20 -13.85
N ILE A 7 -2.69 -2.90 -13.57
CA ILE A 7 -2.33 -2.32 -12.27
C ILE A 7 -3.21 -2.92 -11.18
N GLY A 8 -4.52 -2.97 -11.38
CA GLY A 8 -5.44 -3.58 -10.41
C GLY A 8 -5.09 -5.04 -10.08
N LYS A 9 -4.71 -5.84 -11.09
CA LYS A 9 -4.25 -7.23 -10.87
C LYS A 9 -2.94 -7.30 -10.08
N ARG A 10 -1.96 -6.44 -10.41
CA ARG A 10 -0.68 -6.41 -9.70
C ARG A 10 -0.82 -5.92 -8.25
N ARG A 11 -1.65 -4.89 -8.04
CA ARG A 11 -2.01 -4.41 -6.70
C ARG A 11 -2.61 -5.52 -5.85
N MET A 12 -3.62 -6.25 -6.35
CA MET A 12 -4.20 -7.37 -5.61
C MET A 12 -3.20 -8.49 -5.35
N THR A 13 -2.32 -8.78 -6.30
CA THR A 13 -1.25 -9.77 -6.10
C THR A 13 -0.32 -9.35 -4.95
N TYR A 14 0.12 -8.11 -4.95
CA TYR A 14 0.96 -7.56 -3.89
C TYR A 14 0.24 -7.58 -2.52
N ILE A 15 -1.02 -7.16 -2.46
CA ILE A 15 -1.83 -7.20 -1.23
C ILE A 15 -1.90 -8.61 -0.66
N ASN A 16 -2.16 -9.62 -1.50
CA ASN A 16 -2.18 -11.01 -1.06
C ASN A 16 -0.81 -11.44 -0.51
N CYS A 17 0.28 -11.12 -1.21
CA CYS A 17 1.65 -11.42 -0.75
C CYS A 17 1.94 -10.76 0.60
N LEU A 18 1.46 -9.54 0.82
CA LEU A 18 1.63 -8.80 2.08
C LEU A 18 0.87 -9.44 3.23
N LEU A 19 -0.40 -9.80 3.02
CA LEU A 19 -1.21 -10.46 4.05
C LEU A 19 -0.69 -11.86 4.39
N ASP A 20 -0.25 -12.61 3.38
CA ASP A 20 0.40 -13.91 3.57
C ASP A 20 1.73 -13.78 4.32
N TYR A 21 2.51 -12.71 4.06
CA TYR A 21 3.71 -12.42 4.83
C TYR A 21 3.40 -12.26 6.33
N PHE A 22 2.41 -11.45 6.71
CA PHE A 22 2.02 -11.34 8.13
C PHE A 22 1.60 -12.68 8.73
N LYS A 23 0.84 -13.48 7.98
CA LYS A 23 0.40 -14.80 8.40
C LYS A 23 1.59 -15.76 8.63
N HIS A 24 2.56 -15.78 7.72
CA HIS A 24 3.77 -16.61 7.86
C HIS A 24 4.65 -16.18 9.04
N GLU A 25 4.69 -14.88 9.34
CA GLU A 25 5.36 -14.33 10.52
C GLU A 25 4.62 -14.59 11.84
N GLY A 26 3.45 -15.26 11.79
CA GLY A 26 2.60 -15.49 12.97
C GLY A 26 1.99 -14.21 13.54
N LYS A 27 1.91 -13.14 12.73
CA LYS A 27 1.42 -11.82 13.14
C LYS A 27 0.04 -11.57 12.57
N LYS A 28 -0.79 -10.85 13.33
CA LYS A 28 -1.99 -10.23 12.77
C LYS A 28 -1.57 -9.07 11.87
N PRO A 29 -2.21 -8.88 10.70
CA PRO A 29 -1.93 -7.76 9.81
C PRO A 29 -2.58 -6.49 10.39
N GLN A 30 -2.05 -6.01 11.51
CA GLN A 30 -2.58 -4.85 12.22
C GLN A 30 -1.42 -4.07 12.85
N PHE A 31 -1.62 -2.78 13.06
CA PHE A 31 -0.65 -1.92 13.73
C PHE A 31 -1.36 -0.90 14.61
N LYS A 32 -0.65 -0.39 15.61
CA LYS A 32 -1.12 0.73 16.44
C LYS A 32 -0.80 2.04 15.74
N ALA A 33 -1.74 2.96 15.79
CA ALA A 33 -1.57 4.32 15.30
C ALA A 33 -2.15 5.31 16.31
N VAL A 34 -1.73 6.57 16.22
CA VAL A 34 -2.35 7.67 16.95
C VAL A 34 -3.10 8.51 15.95
N VAL A 35 -4.41 8.68 16.16
CA VAL A 35 -5.29 9.51 15.33
C VAL A 35 -6.01 10.46 16.28
N ASN A 36 -5.97 11.77 16.01
CA ASN A 36 -6.59 12.78 16.87
C ASN A 36 -6.23 12.65 18.36
N ASN A 37 -4.95 12.35 18.66
CA ASN A 37 -4.41 12.08 20.01
C ASN A 37 -4.97 10.83 20.72
N GLU A 38 -5.69 9.96 20.02
CA GLU A 38 -6.18 8.67 20.53
C GLU A 38 -5.42 7.49 19.91
N GLU A 39 -5.04 6.50 20.73
CA GLU A 39 -4.44 5.26 20.23
C GLU A 39 -5.52 4.36 19.62
N VAL A 40 -5.37 4.02 18.34
CA VAL A 40 -6.26 3.15 17.58
C VAL A 40 -5.50 1.94 17.03
N ILE A 41 -6.20 0.82 16.87
CA ILE A 41 -5.67 -0.36 16.18
C ILE A 41 -6.22 -0.37 14.77
N ILE A 42 -5.34 -0.23 13.78
CA ILE A 42 -5.68 -0.35 12.38
C ILE A 42 -5.43 -1.79 11.94
N THR A 43 -6.50 -2.47 11.51
CA THR A 43 -6.40 -3.79 10.87
C THR A 43 -6.31 -3.63 9.36
N LEU A 44 -5.31 -4.21 8.74
CA LEU A 44 -5.14 -4.25 7.29
C LEU A 44 -6.05 -5.34 6.71
N THR A 45 -6.93 -4.93 5.81
CA THR A 45 -7.84 -5.81 5.07
C THR A 45 -7.58 -5.66 3.58
N ASN A 46 -8.05 -6.62 2.78
CA ASN A 46 -7.98 -6.49 1.33
C ASN A 46 -8.63 -5.19 0.84
N GLU A 47 -9.76 -4.81 1.42
CA GLU A 47 -10.51 -3.63 1.03
C GLU A 47 -9.77 -2.33 1.33
N ASN A 48 -9.30 -2.14 2.58
CA ASN A 48 -8.64 -0.89 2.92
C ASN A 48 -7.27 -0.74 2.25
N LEU A 49 -6.54 -1.84 2.07
CA LEU A 49 -5.29 -1.84 1.30
C LEU A 49 -5.58 -1.50 -0.16
N ASN A 50 -6.58 -2.12 -0.79
CA ASN A 50 -6.90 -1.85 -2.20
C ASN A 50 -7.30 -0.38 -2.41
N ASN A 51 -8.14 0.17 -1.54
CA ASN A 51 -8.58 1.56 -1.64
C ASN A 51 -7.41 2.52 -1.37
N PHE A 52 -6.61 2.28 -0.33
CA PHE A 52 -5.41 3.09 -0.05
C PHE A 52 -4.40 3.07 -1.19
N PHE A 53 -4.07 1.90 -1.72
CA PHE A 53 -3.10 1.80 -2.81
C PHE A 53 -3.59 2.51 -4.07
N ARG A 54 -4.88 2.40 -4.39
CA ARG A 54 -5.48 3.14 -5.51
C ARG A 54 -5.44 4.65 -5.26
N ASP A 55 -5.97 5.10 -4.14
CA ASP A 55 -6.25 6.52 -3.92
C ASP A 55 -5.00 7.29 -3.50
N VAL A 56 -4.14 6.68 -2.69
CA VAL A 56 -2.95 7.32 -2.12
C VAL A 56 -1.71 6.99 -2.94
N TYR A 57 -1.34 5.70 -3.02
CA TYR A 57 -0.08 5.33 -3.64
C TYR A 57 -0.06 5.57 -5.16
N GLU A 58 -1.09 5.13 -5.88
CA GLU A 58 -1.15 5.25 -7.34
C GLU A 58 -1.49 6.67 -7.76
N GLU A 59 -2.61 7.22 -7.27
CA GLU A 59 -3.06 8.54 -7.70
C GLU A 59 -2.23 9.67 -7.09
N LEU A 60 -2.09 9.76 -5.76
CA LEU A 60 -1.40 10.90 -5.15
C LEU A 60 0.13 10.80 -5.27
N ASP A 61 0.74 9.68 -4.92
CA ASP A 61 2.20 9.56 -4.85
C ASP A 61 2.81 9.29 -6.24
N CYS A 62 2.40 8.22 -6.92
CA CYS A 62 2.99 7.88 -8.22
C CYS A 62 2.63 8.90 -9.30
N LYS A 63 1.34 9.16 -9.54
CA LYS A 63 0.92 10.04 -10.66
C LYS A 63 1.12 11.51 -10.35
N HIS A 64 0.56 12.01 -9.25
CA HIS A 64 0.58 13.45 -8.99
C HIS A 64 1.95 13.94 -8.53
N ARG A 65 2.63 13.24 -7.63
CA ARG A 65 3.95 13.68 -7.11
C ARG A 65 5.10 13.23 -8.00
N CYS A 66 5.23 11.93 -8.25
CA CYS A 66 6.37 11.37 -8.98
C CYS A 66 6.24 11.48 -10.51
N LYS A 67 5.07 11.90 -11.01
CA LYS A 67 4.77 12.02 -12.45
C LYS A 67 4.93 10.70 -13.22
N TYR A 68 4.70 9.58 -12.53
CA TYR A 68 4.77 8.25 -13.13
C TYR A 68 3.62 8.03 -14.11
N SER A 69 3.92 7.37 -15.22
CA SER A 69 2.89 6.87 -16.13
C SER A 69 2.24 5.61 -15.55
N ASP A 70 1.07 5.23 -16.09
CA ASP A 70 0.44 3.95 -15.75
C ASP A 70 1.38 2.74 -15.99
N LYS A 71 2.29 2.84 -16.97
CA LYS A 71 3.30 1.79 -17.22
C LYS A 71 4.32 1.73 -16.08
N ASP A 72 4.81 2.87 -15.60
CA ASP A 72 5.80 2.93 -14.52
C ASP A 72 5.21 2.37 -13.22
N ILE A 73 3.94 2.68 -12.93
CA ILE A 73 3.20 2.13 -11.79
C ILE A 73 3.07 0.62 -11.92
N TYR A 74 2.63 0.16 -13.09
CA TYR A 74 2.54 -1.26 -13.38
C TYR A 74 3.88 -1.95 -13.11
N ASP A 75 4.97 -1.47 -13.71
CA ASP A 75 6.31 -2.04 -13.57
C ASP A 75 6.83 -2.00 -12.13
N THR A 76 6.56 -0.92 -11.39
CA THR A 76 6.94 -0.79 -9.99
C THR A 76 6.30 -1.88 -9.12
N TYR A 77 5.01 -2.18 -9.33
CA TYR A 77 4.36 -3.26 -8.57
C TYR A 77 5.05 -4.62 -8.76
N ALA A 78 5.59 -4.92 -9.94
CA ALA A 78 6.30 -6.19 -10.16
C ALA A 78 7.60 -6.32 -9.37
N LEU A 79 8.12 -5.22 -8.83
CA LEU A 79 9.32 -5.23 -7.99
C LEU A 79 8.97 -5.56 -6.52
N LEU A 80 7.69 -5.50 -6.15
CA LEU A 80 7.25 -5.64 -4.76
C LEU A 80 7.05 -7.09 -4.31
N TYR A 81 6.94 -8.00 -5.27
CA TYR A 81 6.77 -9.41 -5.02
C TYR A 81 7.55 -10.24 -6.05
N THR A 82 8.02 -11.40 -5.63
CA THR A 82 8.70 -12.36 -6.49
C THR A 82 7.70 -13.09 -7.38
N LYS A 83 8.18 -13.70 -8.48
CA LYS A 83 7.35 -14.56 -9.34
C LYS A 83 6.65 -15.72 -8.62
N TYR A 84 7.08 -16.06 -7.40
CA TYR A 84 6.51 -17.12 -6.57
C TYR A 84 5.51 -16.61 -5.52
N GLY A 85 5.16 -15.32 -5.54
CA GLY A 85 4.16 -14.75 -4.62
C GLY A 85 4.72 -14.42 -3.23
N ASN A 86 6.05 -14.34 -3.07
CA ASN A 86 6.66 -13.83 -1.83
C ASN A 86 6.93 -12.33 -1.94
N ILE A 87 6.64 -11.56 -0.90
CA ILE A 87 6.99 -10.14 -0.82
C ILE A 87 8.51 -9.94 -0.87
N THR A 88 8.98 -8.95 -1.61
CA THR A 88 10.41 -8.58 -1.66
C THR A 88 10.77 -7.64 -0.50
N GLU A 89 12.06 -7.38 -0.28
CA GLU A 89 12.48 -6.34 0.69
C GLU A 89 11.91 -4.97 0.34
N LEU A 90 11.86 -4.62 -0.96
CA LEU A 90 11.20 -3.39 -1.42
C LEU A 90 9.70 -3.39 -1.09
N GLY A 91 9.02 -4.52 -1.28
CA GLY A 91 7.63 -4.69 -0.87
C GLY A 91 7.45 -4.49 0.64
N LYS A 92 8.37 -5.01 1.47
CA LYS A 92 8.32 -4.79 2.92
C LYS A 92 8.51 -3.33 3.30
N LEU A 93 9.33 -2.56 2.57
CA LEU A 93 9.51 -1.13 2.83
C LEU A 93 8.20 -0.33 2.63
N LEU A 94 7.30 -0.77 1.76
CA LEU A 94 5.98 -0.16 1.60
C LEU A 94 5.05 -0.37 2.80
N ILE A 95 5.38 -1.27 3.73
CA ILE A 95 4.69 -1.35 5.02
C ILE A 95 4.85 -0.04 5.79
N ASN A 96 6.01 0.62 5.71
CA ASN A 96 6.23 1.90 6.38
C ASN A 96 5.29 2.99 5.82
N VAL A 97 5.06 2.98 4.51
CA VAL A 97 4.11 3.88 3.84
C VAL A 97 2.69 3.61 4.33
N ILE A 98 2.30 2.34 4.40
CA ILE A 98 0.99 1.92 4.94
C ILE A 98 0.85 2.41 6.39
N THR A 99 1.81 2.09 7.27
CA THR A 99 1.71 2.43 8.71
C THR A 99 1.68 3.93 8.94
N LYS A 100 2.37 4.71 8.10
CA LYS A 100 2.44 6.16 8.21
C LYS A 100 1.16 6.84 7.76
N TYR A 101 0.59 6.43 6.63
CA TYR A 101 -0.45 7.20 5.97
C TYR A 101 -1.84 6.58 6.01
N MET A 102 -1.96 5.28 6.27
CA MET A 102 -3.26 4.62 6.36
C MET A 102 -4.16 5.14 7.48
N PRO A 103 -3.65 5.50 8.69
CA PRO A 103 -4.50 6.04 9.75
C PRO A 103 -5.23 7.31 9.32
N ALA A 104 -4.49 8.29 8.79
CA ALA A 104 -5.06 9.55 8.27
C ALA A 104 -6.07 9.27 7.13
N TYR A 105 -5.70 8.42 6.18
CA TYR A 105 -6.57 8.04 5.07
C TYR A 105 -7.91 7.44 5.53
N LEU A 106 -7.89 6.53 6.52
CA LEU A 106 -9.10 5.90 7.04
C LEU A 106 -9.99 6.83 7.86
N ASN A 107 -9.43 7.93 8.37
CA ASN A 107 -10.17 8.93 9.13
C ASN A 107 -10.59 10.15 8.28
N GLY A 108 -10.39 10.07 6.95
CA GLY A 108 -10.76 11.15 6.03
C GLY A 108 -9.90 12.41 6.20
N GLU A 109 -8.75 12.29 6.85
CA GLU A 109 -7.80 13.38 6.99
C GLU A 109 -7.09 13.63 5.66
N PRO A 110 -6.76 14.89 5.33
CA PRO A 110 -6.03 15.20 4.12
C PRO A 110 -4.69 14.47 4.13
N TYR A 111 -4.34 13.88 2.99
CA TYR A 111 -3.02 13.29 2.80
C TYR A 111 -1.98 14.42 2.71
N VAL A 112 -1.19 14.59 3.78
CA VAL A 112 -0.13 15.59 3.84
C VAL A 112 1.22 14.90 3.61
N TYR A 113 1.97 15.38 2.62
CA TYR A 113 3.36 14.99 2.46
C TYR A 113 4.20 15.64 3.56
N ASP A 114 5.04 14.85 4.22
CA ASP A 114 6.18 15.43 4.91
C ASP A 114 7.12 15.94 3.82
N GLU A 115 7.25 17.26 3.70
CA GLU A 115 8.34 17.87 2.93
C GLU A 115 9.65 17.46 3.62
N ILE A 116 10.49 16.72 2.88
CA ILE A 116 11.85 16.36 3.31
C ILE A 116 12.78 17.50 2.91
#